data_AF-A0A133KCI6-F1
#
_entry.id   AF-A0A133KCI6-F1
#
_cell.length_a   1.000
_cell.length_b   1.000
_cell.length_c   1.000
_cell.angle_alpha   90.00
_cell.angle_beta   90.00
_cell.angle_gamma   90.00
#
_symmetry.space_group_name_H-M   'P 1'
#
loop_
_entity.id
_entity.type
_entity.pdbx_description
1 polymer ?
#
loop_
_entity_poly.entity_id
_entity_poly.type
_entity_poly.pdbx_seq_one_letter_code
_entity_poly.pdbx_strand_id
1 'polypeptide(L)'
;MNSIKKDGGKDMPAVRQDAWTQEEDLLLSDIVLRHIREGSTQLRAFEEAGKRMNRTAAACGFRWNSYVRKQYASEIEAAKKERKERKQLVRDAVRAPAEEGQQTEATLFDAIRILQQLAEKSRQESGQLSASRRGTEEWKSKYEALLQKYLEEKEKHEQLQKEYSALLSIMEKARQLAEQD
;
A
#
# COMPACT_ATOMS: atom_id res chain seq x y z
N MET A 1 -32.02 -31.38 -21.29
CA MET A 1 -31.71 -31.46 -19.85
C MET A 1 -30.32 -32.05 -19.68
N ASN A 2 -29.55 -31.46 -18.77
CA ASN A 2 -28.23 -31.86 -18.25
C ASN A 2 -27.03 -31.71 -19.21
N SER A 3 -26.24 -30.65 -19.05
CA SER A 3 -25.22 -30.41 -18.00
C SER A 3 -23.98 -31.27 -18.19
N ILE A 4 -22.98 -30.70 -18.87
CA ILE A 4 -21.61 -31.20 -18.87
C ILE A 4 -20.70 -30.13 -18.26
N LYS A 5 -20.06 -30.56 -17.19
CA LYS A 5 -19.17 -29.84 -16.29
C LYS A 5 -17.92 -29.35 -17.05
N LYS A 6 -17.53 -28.10 -16.83
CA LYS A 6 -16.19 -27.60 -17.18
C LYS A 6 -15.30 -27.70 -15.94
N ASP A 7 -14.31 -28.59 -15.99
CA ASP A 7 -13.19 -28.60 -15.05
C ASP A 7 -12.29 -27.41 -15.35
N GLY A 8 -12.40 -26.38 -14.51
CA GLY A 8 -11.54 -25.21 -14.49
C GLY A 8 -10.22 -25.53 -13.80
N GLY A 9 -9.13 -25.05 -14.40
CA GLY A 9 -7.79 -25.03 -13.82
C GLY A 9 -7.83 -24.52 -12.38
N LYS A 10 -7.27 -25.31 -11.49
CA LYS A 10 -7.20 -25.04 -10.06
C LYS A 10 -6.11 -23.99 -9.84
N ASP A 11 -6.44 -22.72 -10.06
CA ASP A 11 -5.79 -21.63 -9.33
C ASP A 11 -5.88 -22.02 -7.86
N MET A 12 -4.73 -22.22 -7.21
CA MET A 12 -4.71 -22.49 -5.78
C MET A 12 -5.35 -21.26 -5.12
N PRO A 13 -6.58 -21.35 -4.59
CA PRO A 13 -7.23 -20.19 -4.02
C PRO A 13 -6.36 -19.79 -2.83
N ALA A 14 -5.84 -18.56 -2.83
CA ALA A 14 -5.28 -17.96 -1.63
C ALA A 14 -6.32 -18.20 -0.53
N VAL A 15 -6.00 -19.08 0.42
CA VAL A 15 -6.94 -19.57 1.42
C VAL A 15 -7.55 -18.34 2.07
N ARG A 16 -8.84 -18.11 1.82
CA ARG A 16 -9.55 -16.95 2.36
C ARG A 16 -9.54 -17.08 3.88
N GLN A 17 -8.79 -16.21 4.54
CA GLN A 17 -8.85 -16.07 5.98
C GLN A 17 -10.09 -15.24 6.34
N ASP A 18 -11.24 -15.90 6.35
CA ASP A 18 -12.53 -15.25 6.57
C ASP A 18 -12.74 -14.85 8.04
N ALA A 19 -12.09 -15.52 8.99
CA ALA A 19 -12.17 -15.21 10.41
C ALA A 19 -10.97 -14.41 10.90
N TRP A 20 -11.20 -13.47 11.81
CA TRP A 20 -10.16 -12.77 12.56
C TRP A 20 -9.96 -13.41 13.92
N THR A 21 -8.71 -13.61 14.33
CA THR A 21 -8.39 -14.12 15.68
C THR A 21 -8.18 -12.98 16.67
N GLN A 22 -8.21 -13.32 17.97
CA GLN A 22 -7.92 -12.35 19.01
C GLN A 22 -6.46 -11.90 18.99
N GLU A 23 -5.52 -12.79 18.66
CA GLU A 23 -4.10 -12.45 18.48
C GLU A 23 -3.90 -11.45 17.34
N GLU A 24 -4.64 -11.65 16.25
CA GLU A 24 -4.65 -10.74 15.11
C GLU A 24 -5.19 -9.34 15.51
N ASP A 25 -6.27 -9.28 16.29
CA ASP A 25 -6.80 -8.02 16.81
C ASP A 25 -5.83 -7.33 17.79
N LEU A 26 -5.15 -8.10 18.65
CA LEU A 26 -4.13 -7.60 19.57
C LEU A 26 -2.98 -6.97 18.80
N LEU A 27 -2.44 -7.68 17.81
CA LEU A 27 -1.34 -7.18 16.97
C LEU A 27 -1.73 -5.92 16.20
N LEU A 28 -2.94 -5.90 15.63
CA LEU A 28 -3.47 -4.72 14.95
C LEU A 28 -3.58 -3.52 15.92
N SER A 29 -4.07 -3.76 17.14
CA SER A 29 -4.20 -2.70 18.15
C SER A 29 -2.87 -2.13 18.59
N ASP A 30 -1.88 -2.98 18.86
CA ASP A 30 -0.55 -2.54 19.28
C ASP A 30 0.13 -1.66 18.22
N ILE A 31 0.11 -2.11 16.96
CA ILE A 31 0.69 -1.36 15.83
C ILE A 31 -0.03 -0.02 15.67
N VAL A 32 -1.36 0.01 15.70
CA VAL A 32 -2.11 1.27 15.52
C VAL A 32 -1.89 2.23 16.68
N LEU A 33 -1.89 1.75 17.93
CA LEU A 33 -1.63 2.58 19.11
C LEU A 33 -0.20 3.15 19.10
N ARG A 34 0.79 2.34 18.70
CA ARG A 34 2.18 2.82 18.50
C ARG A 34 2.24 3.94 17.47
N HIS A 35 1.63 3.76 16.30
CA HIS A 35 1.57 4.80 15.27
C HIS A 35 0.87 6.09 15.74
N ILE A 36 -0.14 5.99 16.61
CA ILE A 36 -0.80 7.15 17.21
C ILE A 36 0.16 7.91 18.13
N ARG A 37 0.89 7.21 19.01
CA ARG A 37 1.88 7.84 19.92
C ARG A 37 3.00 8.54 19.15
N GLU A 38 3.50 7.91 18.11
CA GLU A 38 4.56 8.43 17.23
C GLU A 38 4.05 9.54 16.29
N GLY A 39 2.73 9.66 16.11
CA GLY A 39 2.11 10.66 15.24
C GLY A 39 2.15 10.33 13.75
N SER A 40 2.30 9.05 13.40
CA SER A 40 2.18 8.52 12.04
C SER A 40 0.72 8.44 11.58
N THR A 41 0.48 7.96 10.35
CA THR A 41 -0.86 7.84 9.77
C THR A 41 -1.44 6.44 9.97
N GLN A 42 -2.78 6.34 10.05
CA GLN A 42 -3.47 5.06 10.14
C GLN A 42 -3.22 4.17 8.91
N LEU A 43 -3.11 4.77 7.72
CA LEU A 43 -2.79 4.02 6.49
C LEU A 43 -1.44 3.28 6.60
N ARG A 44 -0.42 3.94 7.15
CA ARG A 44 0.88 3.30 7.41
C ARG A 44 0.78 2.20 8.46
N ALA A 45 0.00 2.42 9.51
CA ALA A 45 -0.24 1.40 10.53
C ALA A 45 -0.92 0.15 9.94
N PHE A 46 -1.92 0.34 9.08
CA PHE A 46 -2.64 -0.76 8.42
C PHE A 46 -1.78 -1.48 7.38
N GLU A 47 -0.91 -0.76 6.67
CA GLU A 47 0.05 -1.38 5.75
C GLU A 47 1.06 -2.25 6.50
N GLU A 48 1.57 -1.77 7.64
CA GLU A 48 2.47 -2.55 8.50
C GLU A 48 1.78 -3.78 9.09
N ALA A 49 0.59 -3.61 9.67
CA ALA A 49 -0.18 -4.71 10.25
C ALA A 49 -0.54 -5.76 9.18
N GLY A 50 -0.97 -5.32 7.99
CA GLY A 50 -1.28 -6.20 6.87
C GLY A 50 -0.09 -7.06 6.45
N LYS A 51 1.11 -6.47 6.34
CA LYS A 51 2.34 -7.21 6.03
C LYS A 51 2.66 -8.27 7.08
N ARG A 52 2.51 -7.97 8.38
CA ARG A 52 2.83 -8.92 9.45
C ARG A 52 1.84 -10.08 9.55
N MET A 53 0.58 -9.84 9.21
CA MET A 53 -0.51 -10.82 9.32
C MET A 53 -0.85 -11.47 7.98
N ASN A 54 -0.09 -11.15 6.92
CA ASN A 54 -0.34 -11.57 5.55
C ASN A 54 -1.77 -11.22 5.05
N ARG A 55 -2.27 -10.04 5.45
CA ARG A 55 -3.58 -9.48 5.07
C ARG A 55 -3.41 -8.17 4.30
N THR A 56 -4.47 -7.71 3.63
CA THR A 56 -4.44 -6.41 2.94
C THR A 56 -4.66 -5.27 3.93
N ALA A 57 -4.04 -4.12 3.68
CA ALA A 57 -4.22 -2.91 4.49
C ALA A 57 -5.71 -2.50 4.57
N ALA A 58 -6.47 -2.70 3.49
CA ALA A 58 -7.90 -2.46 3.46
C ALA A 58 -8.68 -3.37 4.42
N ALA A 59 -8.32 -4.66 4.50
CA ALA A 59 -8.93 -5.60 5.44
C ALA A 59 -8.62 -5.23 6.90
N CYS A 60 -7.36 -4.87 7.20
CA CYS A 60 -6.97 -4.36 8.52
C CYS A 60 -7.76 -3.09 8.88
N GLY A 61 -7.91 -2.15 7.94
CA GLY A 61 -8.72 -0.94 8.14
C GLY A 61 -10.19 -1.25 8.41
N PHE A 62 -10.78 -2.19 7.67
CA PHE A 62 -12.16 -2.62 7.91
C PHE A 62 -12.33 -3.26 9.28
N ARG A 63 -11.44 -4.18 9.67
CA ARG A 63 -11.49 -4.83 10.99
C ARG A 63 -11.32 -3.83 12.12
N TRP A 64 -10.37 -2.90 11.96
CA TRP A 64 -10.14 -1.82 12.89
C TRP A 64 -11.41 -0.98 13.11
N ASN A 65 -12.01 -0.48 12.03
CA ASN A 65 -13.15 0.42 12.11
C ASN A 65 -14.44 -0.27 12.60
N SER A 66 -14.64 -1.53 12.23
CA SER A 66 -15.86 -2.28 12.56
C SER A 66 -15.87 -2.77 14.01
N TYR A 67 -14.73 -3.21 14.53
CA TYR A 67 -14.62 -3.93 15.81
C TYR A 67 -13.53 -3.37 16.74
N VAL A 68 -12.26 -3.47 16.35
CA VAL A 68 -11.12 -3.27 17.27
C VAL A 68 -11.08 -1.85 17.84
N ARG A 69 -11.35 -0.82 17.03
CA ARG A 69 -11.37 0.58 17.48
C ARG A 69 -12.33 0.83 18.65
N LYS A 70 -13.45 0.11 18.69
CA LYS A 70 -14.45 0.24 19.76
C LYS A 70 -13.97 -0.42 21.05
N GLN A 71 -13.26 -1.54 20.93
CA GLN A 71 -12.70 -2.26 22.07
C GLN A 71 -11.57 -1.48 22.75
N TYR A 72 -10.71 -0.82 21.96
CA TYR A 72 -9.54 -0.09 22.47
C TYR A 72 -9.75 1.43 22.58
N ALA A 73 -10.99 1.87 22.81
CA ALA A 73 -11.32 3.30 22.79
C ALA A 73 -10.55 4.09 23.87
N SER A 74 -10.39 3.52 25.06
CA SER A 74 -9.66 4.14 26.18
C SER A 74 -8.18 4.32 25.85
N GLU A 75 -7.54 3.27 25.32
CA GLU A 75 -6.14 3.24 24.97
C GLU A 75 -5.81 4.19 23.82
N ILE A 76 -6.75 4.35 22.87
CA ILE A 76 -6.62 5.33 21.80
C ILE A 76 -6.58 6.75 22.36
N GLU A 77 -7.43 7.08 23.33
CA GLU A 77 -7.42 8.40 23.97
C GLU A 77 -6.14 8.61 24.80
N ALA A 78 -5.68 7.60 25.53
CA ALA A 78 -4.40 7.64 26.24
C ALA A 78 -3.22 7.87 25.27
N ALA A 79 -3.16 7.15 24.15
CA ALA A 79 -2.11 7.30 23.13
C ALA A 79 -2.12 8.70 22.48
N LYS A 80 -3.30 9.28 22.24
CA LYS A 80 -3.43 10.66 21.74
C LYS A 80 -2.97 11.68 22.76
N LYS A 81 -3.31 11.47 24.05
CA LYS A 81 -2.87 12.34 25.14
C LYS A 81 -1.36 12.33 25.26
N GLU A 82 -0.75 11.15 25.23
CA GLU A 82 0.71 10.98 25.27
C GLU A 82 1.39 11.68 24.08
N ARG A 83 0.85 11.55 22.86
CA ARG A 83 1.35 12.29 21.69
C ARG A 83 1.31 13.80 21.91
N LYS A 84 0.20 14.31 22.47
CA LYS A 84 0.01 15.75 22.74
C LYS A 84 1.01 16.23 23.80
N GLU A 85 1.19 15.49 24.87
CA GLU A 85 2.15 15.77 25.94
C GLU A 85 3.59 15.77 25.41
N ARG A 86 3.98 14.76 24.62
CA ARG A 86 5.29 14.70 23.97
C ARG A 86 5.55 15.91 23.06
N LYS A 87 4.54 16.33 22.29
CA LYS A 87 4.63 17.54 21.46
C LYS A 87 4.69 18.81 22.30
N GLN A 88 4.07 18.83 23.48
CA GLN A 88 4.11 19.95 24.40
C GLN A 88 5.49 20.06 25.07
N LEU A 89 6.06 18.96 25.55
CA LEU A 89 7.42 18.92 26.09
C LEU A 89 8.48 19.40 25.08
N VAL A 90 8.37 19.01 23.81
CA VAL A 90 9.26 19.51 22.75
C VAL A 90 9.07 21.02 22.53
N ARG A 91 7.85 21.53 22.62
CA ARG A 91 7.58 22.98 22.51
C ARG A 91 8.07 23.75 23.73
N ASP A 92 7.92 23.20 24.92
CA ASP A 92 8.32 23.82 26.18
C ASP A 92 9.84 23.73 26.39
N ALA A 93 10.52 22.70 25.87
CA ALA A 93 11.98 22.68 25.78
C ALA A 93 12.53 23.76 24.83
N VAL A 94 11.73 24.16 23.82
CA VAL A 94 12.04 25.29 22.93
C VAL A 94 11.57 26.63 23.52
N ARG A 95 10.77 26.61 24.60
CA ARG A 95 10.15 27.78 25.25
C ARG A 95 10.36 27.81 26.76
N ALA A 96 11.47 27.24 27.24
CA ALA A 96 11.92 27.48 28.61
C ALA A 96 12.18 28.99 28.76
N PRO A 97 11.99 29.57 29.97
CA PRO A 97 12.32 30.97 30.20
C PRO A 97 13.78 31.17 29.80
N ALA A 98 14.05 32.22 29.02
CA ALA A 98 15.39 32.72 28.86
C ALA A 98 15.91 33.07 30.25
N GLU A 99 16.61 32.13 30.88
CA GLU A 99 17.60 32.47 31.89
C GLU A 99 18.66 33.31 31.17
N GLU A 100 18.91 34.48 31.72
CA GLU A 100 19.95 35.40 31.29
C GLU A 100 21.30 34.65 31.23
N GLY A 101 21.84 34.44 30.03
CA GLY A 101 23.12 33.76 29.88
C GLY A 101 23.52 33.42 28.45
N GLN A 102 24.28 34.31 27.83
CA GLN A 102 25.08 34.15 26.61
C GLN A 102 24.34 34.12 25.26
N GLN A 103 24.19 35.32 24.69
CA GLN A 103 24.36 35.49 23.25
C GLN A 103 25.78 35.05 22.88
N THR A 104 25.98 33.78 22.55
CA THR A 104 27.16 33.41 21.76
C THR A 104 26.94 34.00 20.38
N GLU A 105 27.68 35.06 20.04
CA GLU A 105 27.82 35.49 18.65
C GLU A 105 28.19 34.25 17.84
N ALA A 106 27.31 33.83 16.94
CA ALA A 106 27.57 32.69 16.07
C ALA A 106 28.89 32.97 15.34
N THR A 107 29.90 32.14 15.59
CA THR A 107 31.22 32.40 15.04
C THR A 107 31.19 32.18 13.53
N LEU A 108 32.10 32.83 12.80
CA LEU A 108 32.27 32.56 11.36
C LEU A 108 32.44 31.06 11.07
N PHE A 109 33.06 30.32 12.00
CA PHE A 109 33.20 28.87 11.92
C PHE A 109 31.87 28.12 12.02
N ASP A 110 30.93 28.59 12.83
CA ASP A 110 29.57 28.03 12.88
C ASP A 110 28.83 28.24 11.56
N ALA A 111 28.98 29.43 10.95
CA ALA A 111 28.41 29.72 9.64
C ALA A 111 29.02 28.82 8.55
N ILE A 112 30.34 28.61 8.55
CA ILE A 112 31.02 27.69 7.61
C ILE A 112 30.49 26.26 7.79
N ARG A 113 30.39 25.77 9.02
CA ARG A 113 29.87 24.42 9.32
C ARG A 113 28.44 24.24 8.80
N ILE A 114 27.56 25.22 9.04
CA ILE A 114 26.16 25.17 8.59
C ILE A 114 26.09 25.18 7.06
N LEU A 115 26.87 26.05 6.39
CA LEU A 115 26.90 26.12 4.93
C LEU A 115 27.43 24.83 4.30
N GLN A 116 28.44 24.20 4.89
CA GLN A 116 28.93 22.90 4.45
C GLN A 116 27.86 21.80 4.60
N GLN A 117 27.15 21.77 5.74
CA GLN A 117 26.05 20.83 5.94
C GLN A 117 24.90 21.04 4.95
N LEU A 118 24.56 22.29 4.63
CA LEU A 118 23.54 22.62 3.63
C LEU A 118 23.97 22.22 2.21
N ALA A 119 25.25 22.41 1.86
CA ALA A 119 25.79 21.99 0.58
C ALA A 119 25.76 20.47 0.42
N GLU A 120 26.14 19.73 1.46
CA GLU A 120 26.09 18.26 1.49
C GLU A 120 24.65 17.75 1.36
N LYS A 121 23.73 18.37 2.12
CA LYS A 121 22.30 18.04 2.08
C LYS A 121 21.68 18.30 0.71
N SER A 122 21.98 19.44 0.09
CA SER A 122 21.54 19.78 -1.27
C SER A 122 22.08 18.78 -2.31
N ARG A 123 23.35 18.36 -2.18
CA ARG A 123 23.96 17.34 -3.04
C ARG A 123 23.27 15.97 -2.89
N GLN A 124 22.97 15.56 -1.65
CA GLN A 124 22.24 14.32 -1.37
C GLN A 124 20.80 14.36 -1.90
N GLU A 125 20.06 15.46 -1.69
CA GLU A 125 18.69 15.64 -2.18
C GLU A 125 18.65 15.59 -3.73
N SER A 126 19.60 16.25 -4.40
CA SER A 126 19.73 16.19 -5.86
C SER A 126 20.03 14.76 -6.36
N GLY A 127 20.91 14.03 -5.66
CA GLY A 127 21.18 12.62 -5.95
C GLY A 127 19.95 11.72 -5.79
N GLN A 128 19.20 11.88 -4.69
CA GLN A 128 17.98 11.13 -4.42
C GLN A 128 16.87 11.42 -5.43
N LEU A 129 16.69 12.68 -5.83
CA LEU A 129 15.75 13.08 -6.88
C LEU A 129 16.07 12.41 -8.22
N SER A 130 17.36 12.34 -8.59
CA SER A 130 17.79 11.67 -9.84
C SER A 130 17.56 10.15 -9.82
N ALA A 131 17.76 9.50 -8.67
CA ALA A 131 17.49 8.07 -8.50
C ALA A 131 15.99 7.77 -8.53
N SER A 132 15.18 8.61 -7.87
CA SER A 132 13.72 8.47 -7.85
C SER A 132 13.11 8.71 -9.23
N ARG A 133 13.62 9.70 -10.00
CA ARG A 133 13.21 9.91 -11.40
C ARG A 133 13.51 8.70 -12.28
N ARG A 134 14.73 8.17 -12.23
CA ARG A 134 15.11 6.96 -12.98
C ARG A 134 14.21 5.77 -12.67
N GLY A 135 13.96 5.51 -11.37
CA GLY A 135 13.04 4.46 -10.97
C GLY A 135 11.63 4.67 -11.52
N THR A 136 11.14 5.91 -11.54
CA THR A 136 9.81 6.25 -12.08
C THR A 136 9.74 6.00 -13.59
N GLU A 137 10.77 6.39 -14.33
CA GLU A 137 10.86 6.17 -15.79
C GLU A 137 10.97 4.67 -16.13
N GLU A 138 11.77 3.91 -15.39
CA GLU A 138 11.87 2.46 -15.54
C GLU A 138 10.53 1.75 -15.28
N TRP A 139 9.84 2.12 -14.21
CA TRP A 139 8.52 1.56 -13.90
C TRP A 139 7.48 1.93 -14.96
N LYS A 140 7.52 3.16 -15.46
CA LYS A 140 6.64 3.60 -16.55
C LYS A 140 6.89 2.78 -17.83
N SER A 141 8.15 2.58 -18.21
CA SER A 141 8.51 1.77 -19.37
C SER A 141 8.07 0.31 -19.23
N LYS A 142 8.26 -0.30 -18.05
CA LYS A 142 7.77 -1.66 -17.75
C LYS A 142 6.24 -1.76 -17.83
N TYR A 143 5.55 -0.76 -17.31
CA TYR A 143 4.08 -0.70 -17.37
C TYR A 143 3.58 -0.60 -18.81
N GLU A 144 4.18 0.27 -19.62
CA GLU A 144 3.84 0.42 -21.04
C GLU A 144 4.09 -0.88 -21.82
N ALA A 145 5.23 -1.53 -21.61
CA ALA A 145 5.55 -2.81 -22.25
C ALA A 145 4.58 -3.94 -21.84
N LEU A 146 4.18 -3.98 -20.57
CA LEU A 146 3.21 -4.96 -20.08
C LEU A 146 1.82 -4.70 -20.65
N LEU A 147 1.41 -3.43 -20.73
CA LEU A 147 0.13 -3.02 -21.32
C LEU A 147 0.06 -3.40 -22.80
N GLN A 148 1.14 -3.21 -23.55
CA GLN A 148 1.21 -3.63 -24.95
C GLN A 148 1.00 -5.16 -25.09
N LYS A 149 1.73 -5.96 -24.32
CA LYS A 149 1.57 -7.43 -24.34
C LYS A 149 0.14 -7.87 -23.99
N TYR A 150 -0.46 -7.21 -23.01
CA TYR A 150 -1.84 -7.49 -22.63
C TYR A 150 -2.83 -7.20 -23.77
N LEU A 151 -2.66 -6.07 -24.48
CA LEU A 151 -3.50 -5.72 -25.62
C LEU A 151 -3.35 -6.71 -26.78
N GLU A 152 -2.11 -7.10 -27.10
CA GLU A 152 -1.82 -8.10 -28.14
C GLU A 152 -2.47 -9.45 -27.79
N GLU A 153 -2.37 -9.90 -26.54
CA GLU A 153 -2.96 -11.17 -26.12
C GLU A 153 -4.49 -11.12 -26.09
N LYS A 154 -5.06 -9.97 -25.73
CA LYS A 154 -6.50 -9.73 -25.80
C LYS A 154 -7.01 -9.80 -27.24
N GLU A 155 -6.32 -9.18 -28.18
CA GLU A 155 -6.70 -9.23 -29.61
C GLU A 155 -6.65 -10.66 -30.15
N LYS A 156 -5.60 -11.42 -29.85
CA LYS A 156 -5.52 -12.85 -30.21
C LYS A 156 -6.67 -13.65 -29.62
N HIS A 157 -7.03 -13.39 -28.36
CA HIS A 157 -8.15 -14.07 -27.72
C HIS A 157 -9.48 -13.76 -28.43
N GLU A 158 -9.73 -12.50 -28.77
CA GLU A 158 -10.93 -12.10 -29.51
C GLU A 158 -10.97 -12.74 -30.91
N GLN A 159 -9.83 -12.81 -31.59
CA GLN A 159 -9.71 -13.48 -32.89
C GLN A 159 -10.01 -14.98 -32.79
N LEU A 160 -9.43 -15.66 -31.80
CA LEU A 160 -9.68 -17.07 -31.54
C LEU A 160 -11.15 -17.35 -31.19
N GLN A 161 -11.79 -16.46 -30.43
CA GLN A 161 -13.23 -16.57 -30.14
C GLN A 161 -14.08 -16.46 -31.41
N LYS A 162 -13.73 -15.55 -32.33
CA LYS A 162 -14.42 -15.43 -33.63
C LYS A 162 -14.27 -16.70 -34.46
N GLU A 163 -13.05 -17.22 -34.59
CA GLU A 163 -12.77 -18.46 -35.33
C GLU A 163 -13.51 -19.66 -34.74
N TYR A 164 -13.52 -19.78 -33.41
CA TYR A 164 -14.28 -20.81 -32.71
C TYR A 164 -15.80 -20.70 -32.99
N SER A 165 -16.35 -19.49 -32.95
CA SER A 165 -17.77 -19.27 -33.26
C SER A 165 -18.13 -19.59 -34.72
N ALA A 166 -17.24 -19.27 -35.66
CA ALA A 166 -17.42 -19.59 -37.07
C ALA A 166 -17.40 -21.10 -37.31
N LEU A 167 -16.48 -21.83 -36.66
CA LEU A 167 -16.43 -23.29 -36.72
C LEU A 167 -17.72 -23.91 -36.18
N LEU A 168 -18.23 -23.45 -35.03
CA LEU A 168 -19.51 -23.91 -34.49
C LEU A 168 -20.68 -23.64 -35.46
N SER A 169 -20.71 -22.48 -36.11
CA SER A 169 -21.73 -22.15 -37.11
C SER A 169 -21.70 -23.10 -38.32
N ILE A 170 -20.51 -23.47 -38.80
CA ILE A 170 -20.33 -24.44 -39.88
C ILE A 170 -20.78 -25.83 -39.45
N MET A 171 -20.38 -26.27 -38.25
CA MET A 171 -20.79 -27.57 -37.70
C MET A 171 -22.32 -27.67 -37.56
N GLU A 172 -22.97 -26.60 -37.12
CA GLU A 172 -24.44 -26.56 -36.98
C GLU A 172 -25.14 -26.64 -38.35
N LYS A 173 -24.64 -25.91 -39.35
CA LYS A 173 -25.16 -25.99 -40.72
C LYS A 173 -24.98 -27.38 -41.33
N ALA A 174 -23.83 -28.01 -41.12
CA ALA A 174 -23.56 -29.36 -41.60
C ALA A 174 -24.50 -30.39 -40.95
N ARG A 175 -24.80 -30.24 -39.64
CA ARG A 175 -25.79 -31.07 -38.95
C ARG A 175 -27.19 -30.90 -39.57
N GLN A 176 -27.63 -29.67 -39.79
CA GLN A 176 -28.95 -29.39 -40.37
C GLN A 176 -29.12 -29.98 -41.76
N LEU A 177 -28.08 -29.95 -42.60
CA LEU A 177 -28.11 -30.57 -43.93
C LEU A 177 -28.21 -32.10 -43.84
N ALA A 178 -27.47 -32.73 -42.92
CA ALA A 178 -27.51 -34.19 -42.73
C ALA A 178 -28.85 -34.70 -42.16
N GLU A 179 -29.66 -33.84 -41.53
CA GLU A 179 -31.02 -34.15 -41.06
C GLU A 179 -32.09 -33.95 -42.15
N GLN A 180 -31.72 -33.36 -43.30
CA GLN A 180 -32.63 -33.09 -44.43
C GLN A 180 -32.54 -34.13 -45.56
N ASP A 181 -31.55 -35.03 -45.53
CA ASP A 181 -31.39 -36.19 -46.43
C ASP A 181 -31.92 -37.48 -45.77
#